data_AF-A0A317IYG3-F1
#
_entry.id   AF-A0A317IYG3-F1
#
_cell.length_a   1.000
_cell.length_b   1.000
_cell.length_c   1.000
_cell.angle_alpha   90.00
_cell.angle_beta   90.00
_cell.angle_gamma   90.00
#
_symmetry.space_group_name_H-M   'P 1'
#
loop_
_entity.id
_entity.type
_entity.pdbx_description
1 polymer ?
#
loop_
_entity_poly.entity_id
_entity_poly.type
_entity_poly.pdbx_seq_one_letter_code
_entity_poly.pdbx_strand_id
1 'polypeptide(L)'
;MRSVAGSALEAAIQDLENRTLANLSGELTKLVYLSSTRDYNTGEYQHAGLAQRHGDRAAREALAQCHQTAFRELLYTSLPSLVSQLAAYIDSIGADRDQVLKSWRQLQAYRVLIPSSCDSLSADFFITNIRIALEALGCSVEQSPGH
;
A
#
# COMPACT_ATOMS: atom_id res chain seq x y z
N MET A 1 -24.21 -24.46 7.17
CA MET A 1 -22.83 -24.95 7.38
C MET A 1 -21.88 -23.96 6.71
N ARG A 2 -21.09 -23.19 7.47
CA ARG A 2 -20.00 -22.37 6.91
C ARG A 2 -18.92 -23.33 6.38
N SER A 3 -18.46 -23.12 5.16
CA SER A 3 -17.36 -23.91 4.58
C SER A 3 -16.09 -23.71 5.41
N VAL A 4 -15.38 -24.80 5.75
CA VAL A 4 -14.10 -24.78 6.49
C VAL A 4 -13.06 -23.90 5.78
N ALA A 5 -13.15 -23.78 4.45
CA ALA A 5 -12.31 -22.86 3.67
C ALA A 5 -12.62 -21.38 3.96
N GLY A 6 -13.89 -21.04 4.14
CA GLY A 6 -14.31 -19.68 4.49
C GLY A 6 -13.85 -19.27 5.89
N SER A 7 -13.85 -20.19 6.87
CA SER A 7 -13.35 -19.91 8.22
C SER A 7 -11.83 -19.74 8.27
N ALA A 8 -11.07 -20.48 7.45
CA ALA A 8 -9.61 -20.36 7.41
C ALA A 8 -9.17 -19.02 6.80
N LEU A 9 -9.86 -18.56 5.75
CA LEU A 9 -9.63 -17.26 5.13
C LEU A 9 -9.97 -16.11 6.09
N GLU A 10 -11.15 -16.13 6.72
CA GLU A 10 -11.54 -15.11 7.72
C GLU A 10 -10.50 -15.03 8.86
N ALA A 11 -10.02 -16.18 9.36
CA ALA A 11 -8.99 -16.23 10.39
C ALA A 11 -7.63 -15.66 9.90
N ALA A 12 -7.25 -15.94 8.65
CA ALA A 12 -6.02 -15.42 8.06
C ALA A 12 -6.07 -13.90 7.86
N ILE A 13 -7.22 -13.36 7.42
CA ILE A 13 -7.45 -11.91 7.30
C ILE A 13 -7.33 -11.26 8.67
N GLN A 14 -8.05 -11.77 9.67
CA GLN A 14 -8.05 -11.20 11.01
C GLN A 14 -6.66 -11.22 11.65
N ASP A 15 -5.91 -12.29 11.43
CA ASP A 15 -4.53 -12.41 11.90
C ASP A 15 -3.60 -11.40 11.23
N LEU A 16 -3.66 -11.30 9.90
CA LEU A 16 -2.87 -10.34 9.12
C LEU A 16 -3.17 -8.90 9.55
N GLU A 17 -4.45 -8.56 9.74
CA GLU A 17 -4.89 -7.25 10.22
C GLU A 17 -4.32 -6.95 11.61
N ASN A 18 -4.49 -7.87 12.57
CA ASN A 18 -4.14 -7.61 13.97
C ASN A 18 -2.64 -7.68 14.24
N ARG A 19 -1.91 -8.55 13.56
CA ARG A 19 -0.48 -8.77 13.86
C ARG A 19 0.46 -7.98 12.98
N THR A 20 0.03 -7.65 11.76
CA THR A 20 0.90 -7.01 10.78
C THR A 20 0.38 -5.62 10.46
N LEU A 21 -0.85 -5.50 9.92
CA LEU A 21 -1.33 -4.22 9.39
C LEU A 21 -1.64 -3.20 10.49
N ALA A 22 -2.03 -3.64 11.68
CA ALA A 22 -2.25 -2.77 12.84
C ALA A 22 -0.96 -2.05 13.31
N ASN A 23 0.21 -2.60 12.99
CA ASN A 23 1.50 -2.01 13.34
C ASN A 23 2.04 -1.04 12.27
N LEU A 24 1.34 -0.88 11.14
CA LEU A 24 1.74 0.01 10.05
C LEU A 24 0.95 1.32 10.11
N SER A 25 1.66 2.44 9.99
CA SER A 25 1.06 3.77 10.08
C SER A 25 0.39 4.19 8.77
N GLY A 26 -0.94 4.24 8.77
CA GLY A 26 -1.74 4.73 7.65
C GLY A 26 -1.93 3.73 6.51
N GLU A 27 -2.88 4.03 5.63
CA GLU A 27 -3.28 3.15 4.52
C GLU A 27 -2.20 3.06 3.43
N LEU A 28 -1.46 4.14 3.17
CA LEU A 28 -0.36 4.11 2.20
C LEU A 28 0.73 3.11 2.62
N THR A 29 1.13 3.10 3.89
CA THR A 29 2.17 2.17 4.39
C THR A 29 1.70 0.72 4.33
N LYS A 30 0.44 0.46 4.71
CA LYS A 30 -0.18 -0.86 4.56
C LYS A 30 -0.20 -1.29 3.10
N LEU A 31 -0.55 -0.38 2.19
CA LEU A 31 -0.60 -0.65 0.76
C LEU A 31 0.79 -0.98 0.19
N VAL A 32 1.82 -0.21 0.55
CA VAL A 32 3.22 -0.50 0.20
C VAL A 32 3.63 -1.89 0.68
N TYR A 33 3.37 -2.21 1.95
CA TYR A 33 3.67 -3.52 2.50
C TYR A 33 2.94 -4.65 1.75
N LEU A 34 1.63 -4.53 1.54
CA LEU A 34 0.84 -5.57 0.88
C LEU A 34 1.28 -5.78 -0.57
N SER A 35 1.62 -4.70 -1.29
CA SER A 35 2.14 -4.79 -2.65
C SER A 35 3.48 -5.54 -2.73
N SER A 36 4.33 -5.43 -1.70
CA SER A 36 5.65 -6.09 -1.69
C SER A 36 5.55 -7.60 -1.45
N THR A 37 4.43 -8.07 -0.90
CA THR A 37 4.16 -9.52 -0.77
C THR A 37 3.71 -10.17 -2.08
N ARG A 38 3.43 -9.37 -3.12
CA ARG A 38 3.05 -9.86 -4.45
C ARG A 38 4.29 -10.05 -5.31
N ASP A 39 4.46 -11.26 -5.84
CA ASP A 39 5.46 -11.52 -6.86
C ASP A 39 5.07 -10.80 -8.16
N TYR A 40 5.97 -9.96 -8.69
CA TYR A 40 5.67 -9.12 -9.86
C TYR A 40 5.68 -9.88 -11.20
N ASN A 41 6.15 -11.12 -11.23
CA ASN A 41 6.19 -11.93 -12.45
C ASN A 41 4.95 -12.82 -12.59
N THR A 42 4.41 -13.28 -11.46
CA THR A 42 3.27 -14.22 -11.39
C THR A 42 1.99 -13.56 -10.89
N GLY A 43 2.09 -12.45 -10.16
CA GLY A 43 0.97 -11.79 -9.49
C GLY A 43 0.50 -12.52 -8.23
N GLU A 44 1.14 -13.63 -7.84
CA GLU A 44 0.78 -14.36 -6.63
C GLU A 44 1.31 -13.69 -5.36
N TYR A 45 0.50 -13.72 -4.30
CA TYR A 45 0.90 -13.24 -2.99
C TYR A 45 1.57 -14.33 -2.17
N GLN A 46 2.62 -13.98 -1.44
CA GLN A 46 3.38 -14.90 -0.60
C GLN A 46 3.73 -14.28 0.75
N HIS A 47 3.50 -15.03 1.83
CA HIS A 47 3.91 -14.65 3.18
C HIS A 47 4.11 -15.88 4.05
N ALA A 48 5.37 -16.29 4.24
CA ALA A 48 5.74 -17.54 4.90
C ALA A 48 5.07 -17.73 6.28
N GLY A 49 5.10 -16.68 7.13
CA GLY A 49 4.52 -16.77 8.48
C GLY A 49 2.98 -16.85 8.51
N LEU A 50 2.29 -16.41 7.45
CA LEU A 50 0.82 -16.47 7.37
C LEU A 50 0.42 -17.82 6.78
N ALA A 51 1.13 -18.25 5.74
CA ALA A 51 1.00 -19.57 5.14
C ALA A 51 1.26 -20.71 6.14
N GLN A 52 2.27 -20.59 7.00
CA GLN A 52 2.54 -21.58 8.04
C GLN A 52 1.37 -21.77 9.01
N ARG A 53 0.58 -20.72 9.27
CA ARG A 53 -0.50 -20.74 10.27
C ARG A 53 -1.87 -21.06 9.69
N HIS A 54 -2.13 -20.66 8.44
CA HIS A 54 -3.45 -20.77 7.81
C HIS A 54 -3.46 -21.57 6.49
N GLY A 55 -2.29 -22.00 6.02
CA GLY A 55 -2.10 -22.66 4.72
C GLY A 55 -1.91 -21.67 3.57
N ASP A 56 -1.21 -22.09 2.51
CA ASP A 56 -0.84 -21.22 1.38
C ASP A 56 -2.04 -20.57 0.70
N ARG A 57 -3.13 -21.32 0.50
CA ARG A 57 -4.33 -20.79 -0.16
C ARG A 57 -4.96 -19.66 0.65
N ALA A 58 -5.24 -19.89 1.93
CA ALA A 58 -5.89 -18.89 2.78
C ALA A 58 -4.98 -17.66 2.97
N ALA A 59 -3.66 -17.85 3.10
CA ALA A 59 -2.72 -16.75 3.19
C ALA A 59 -2.69 -15.89 1.92
N ARG A 60 -2.62 -16.53 0.74
CA ARG A 60 -2.64 -15.84 -0.56
C ARG A 60 -3.93 -15.05 -0.75
N GLU A 61 -5.08 -15.67 -0.46
CA GLU A 61 -6.40 -15.03 -0.56
C GLU A 61 -6.55 -13.87 0.43
N ALA A 62 -6.08 -14.03 1.67
CA ALA A 62 -6.09 -12.98 2.69
C ALA A 62 -5.26 -11.76 2.26
N LEU A 63 -4.03 -11.97 1.80
CA LEU A 63 -3.17 -10.89 1.30
C LEU A 63 -3.82 -10.15 0.13
N ALA A 64 -4.41 -10.87 -0.83
CA ALA A 64 -5.09 -10.27 -1.95
C ALA A 64 -6.29 -9.42 -1.53
N GLN A 65 -7.12 -9.92 -0.59
CA GLN A 65 -8.28 -9.17 -0.08
C GLN A 65 -7.87 -7.95 0.73
N CYS A 66 -6.91 -8.09 1.64
CA CYS A 66 -6.39 -6.96 2.41
C CYS A 66 -5.75 -5.91 1.49
N HIS A 67 -5.04 -6.33 0.44
CA HIS A 67 -4.45 -5.41 -0.55
C HIS A 67 -5.53 -4.60 -1.28
N GLN A 68 -6.59 -5.27 -1.77
CA GLN A 68 -7.71 -4.59 -2.41
C GLN A 68 -8.44 -3.63 -1.46
N THR A 69 -8.62 -4.03 -0.20
CA THR A 69 -9.25 -3.17 0.82
C THR A 69 -8.40 -1.95 1.12
N ALA A 70 -7.11 -2.11 1.42
CA ALA A 70 -6.21 -0.98 1.69
C ALA A 70 -6.12 -0.02 0.49
N PHE A 71 -6.06 -0.55 -0.73
CA PHE A 71 -6.08 0.28 -1.95
C PHE A 71 -7.36 1.11 -2.05
N ARG A 72 -8.51 0.50 -1.78
CA ARG A 72 -9.82 1.18 -1.81
C ARG A 72 -9.94 2.25 -0.71
N GLU A 73 -9.51 1.95 0.51
CA GLU A 73 -9.50 2.93 1.61
C GLU A 73 -8.63 4.14 1.27
N LEU A 74 -7.44 3.90 0.69
CA LEU A 74 -6.56 4.98 0.25
C LEU A 74 -7.16 5.77 -0.92
N LEU A 75 -7.86 5.12 -1.85
CA LEU A 75 -8.54 5.78 -2.95
C LEU A 75 -9.65 6.75 -2.50
N TYR A 76 -10.37 6.41 -1.43
CA TYR A 76 -11.41 7.26 -0.86
C TYR A 76 -10.89 8.30 0.14
N THR A 77 -9.59 8.27 0.43
CA THR A 77 -8.96 9.26 1.30
C THR A 77 -8.89 10.63 0.61
N SER A 78 -9.08 11.71 1.36
CA SER A 78 -8.94 13.06 0.84
C SER A 78 -7.50 13.36 0.42
N LEU A 79 -7.31 14.19 -0.61
CA LEU A 79 -5.98 14.55 -1.10
C LEU A 79 -5.04 15.11 0.01
N PRO A 80 -5.48 15.98 0.94
CA PRO A 80 -4.60 16.43 2.04
C PRO A 80 -4.16 15.29 2.96
N SER A 81 -5.02 14.32 3.22
CA SER A 81 -4.67 13.14 4.01
C SER A 81 -3.70 12.23 3.25
N LEU A 82 -3.87 12.06 1.93
CA LEU A 82 -2.91 11.35 1.09
C LEU A 82 -1.53 12.02 1.10
N VAL A 83 -1.47 13.36 0.99
CA VAL A 83 -0.22 14.13 1.08
C VAL A 83 0.48 13.89 2.42
N SER A 84 -0.27 13.93 3.52
CA SER A 84 0.26 13.68 4.86
C SER A 84 0.80 12.25 5.00
N GLN A 85 0.05 11.25 4.54
CA GLN A 85 0.50 9.85 4.55
C GLN A 85 1.74 9.63 3.69
N LEU A 86 1.82 10.27 2.52
CA LEU A 86 2.98 10.20 1.63
C LEU A 86 4.21 10.85 2.27
N ALA A 87 4.06 12.00 2.93
CA ALA A 87 5.16 12.62 3.66
C ALA A 87 5.67 11.69 4.77
N ALA A 88 4.78 11.16 5.61
CA ALA A 88 5.15 10.26 6.69
C ALA A 88 5.84 8.98 6.19
N TYR A 89 5.35 8.42 5.08
CA TYR A 89 5.99 7.27 4.45
C TYR A 89 7.40 7.60 3.95
N ILE A 90 7.59 8.73 3.26
CA ILE A 90 8.90 9.15 2.75
C ILE A 90 9.89 9.37 3.90
N ASP A 91 9.45 10.04 4.97
CA ASP A 91 10.28 10.30 6.15
C ASP A 91 10.68 9.01 6.88
N SER A 92 9.87 7.94 6.77
CA SER A 92 10.18 6.63 7.36
C SER A 92 11.28 5.84 6.63
N ILE A 93 11.60 6.19 5.38
CA ILE A 93 12.58 5.44 4.55
C ILE A 93 14.02 5.64 5.06
N GLY A 94 14.29 6.72 5.80
CA GLY A 94 15.64 7.03 6.31
C GLY A 94 16.65 7.44 5.22
N ALA A 95 16.16 7.77 4.02
CA ALA A 95 16.96 8.31 2.92
C ALA A 95 16.70 9.81 2.74
N ASP A 96 17.53 10.48 1.94
CA ASP A 96 17.33 11.88 1.60
C ASP A 96 15.96 12.10 0.94
N ARG A 97 15.17 13.02 1.52
CA ARG A 97 13.77 13.25 1.14
C ARG A 97 13.64 13.66 -0.32
N ASP A 98 14.51 14.56 -0.79
CA ASP A 98 14.46 15.07 -2.17
C ASP A 98 14.85 13.98 -3.16
N GLN A 99 15.83 13.15 -2.83
CA GLN A 99 16.19 11.97 -3.61
C GLN A 99 15.03 10.97 -3.71
N VAL A 100 14.31 10.72 -2.61
CA VAL A 100 13.14 9.82 -2.61
C VAL A 100 12.02 10.40 -3.48
N LEU A 101 11.66 11.67 -3.29
CA LEU A 101 10.63 12.35 -4.09
C LEU A 101 10.97 12.31 -5.58
N LYS A 102 12.22 12.64 -5.94
CA LYS A 102 12.71 12.56 -7.32
C LYS A 102 12.60 11.14 -7.89
N SER A 103 13.01 10.14 -7.12
CA SER A 103 12.96 8.73 -7.55
C SER A 103 11.51 8.27 -7.76
N TRP A 104 10.60 8.64 -6.86
CA TRP A 104 9.18 8.32 -6.98
C TRP A 104 8.53 8.97 -8.20
N ARG A 105 8.87 10.22 -8.53
CA ARG A 105 8.41 10.89 -9.77
C ARG A 105 8.94 10.20 -11.02
N GLN A 106 10.24 9.90 -11.06
CA GLN A 106 10.91 9.37 -12.25
C GLN A 106 10.55 7.90 -12.52
N LEU A 107 10.68 7.04 -11.51
CA LEU A 107 10.45 5.60 -11.63
C LEU A 107 8.95 5.25 -11.59
N GLN A 108 8.12 6.17 -11.07
CA GLN A 108 6.70 5.92 -10.83
C GLN A 108 6.47 4.64 -10.01
N ALA A 109 7.33 4.41 -9.01
CA ALA A 109 7.32 3.20 -8.18
C ALA A 109 5.95 2.92 -7.56
N TYR A 110 5.17 3.96 -7.29
CA TYR A 110 3.80 3.86 -6.80
C TYR A 110 2.86 3.04 -7.72
N ARG A 111 3.18 2.82 -9.00
CA ARG A 111 2.36 1.99 -9.90
C ARG A 111 2.29 0.53 -9.45
N VAL A 112 3.32 0.01 -8.80
CA VAL A 112 3.32 -1.37 -8.31
C VAL A 112 2.35 -1.55 -7.13
N LEU A 113 1.90 -0.46 -6.51
CA LEU A 113 0.94 -0.46 -5.41
C LEU A 113 -0.48 -0.80 -5.85
N ILE A 114 -0.77 -0.80 -7.16
CA ILE A 114 -2.10 -1.07 -7.68
C ILE A 114 -2.35 -2.59 -7.65
N PRO A 115 -3.45 -3.08 -7.05
CA PRO A 115 -3.83 -4.49 -7.11
C PRO A 115 -4.08 -4.96 -8.55
N SER A 116 -3.70 -6.20 -8.89
CA SER A 116 -3.85 -6.73 -10.25
C SER A 116 -5.30 -6.85 -10.72
N SER A 117 -6.26 -6.85 -9.77
CA SER A 117 -7.70 -6.90 -10.03
C SER A 117 -8.35 -5.51 -10.14
N CYS A 118 -7.57 -4.44 -10.05
CA CYS A 118 -8.07 -3.06 -10.11
C CYS A 118 -8.53 -2.71 -11.52
N ASP A 119 -9.66 -2.00 -11.64
CA ASP A 119 -10.09 -1.44 -12.92
C ASP A 119 -9.23 -0.22 -13.31
N SER A 120 -9.25 0.13 -14.61
CA SER A 120 -8.39 1.19 -15.16
C SER A 120 -8.74 2.57 -14.62
N LEU A 121 -10.02 2.86 -14.37
CA LEU A 121 -10.45 4.17 -13.88
C LEU A 121 -9.96 4.41 -12.45
N SER A 122 -10.12 3.42 -11.57
CA SER A 122 -9.58 3.47 -10.21
C SER A 122 -8.05 3.60 -10.22
N ALA A 123 -7.36 2.88 -11.11
CA ALA A 123 -5.92 2.95 -11.26
C ALA A 123 -5.45 4.35 -11.70
N ASP A 124 -6.10 4.93 -12.71
CA ASP A 124 -5.77 6.26 -13.23
C ASP A 124 -6.04 7.36 -12.18
N PHE A 125 -7.13 7.23 -11.43
CA PHE A 125 -7.46 8.13 -10.33
C PHE A 125 -6.40 8.06 -9.22
N PHE A 126 -5.99 6.85 -8.81
CA PHE A 126 -4.90 6.64 -7.86
C PHE A 126 -3.60 7.30 -8.33
N ILE A 127 -3.18 7.00 -9.57
CA ILE A 127 -1.94 7.54 -10.17
C ILE A 127 -1.97 9.07 -10.18
N THR A 128 -3.10 9.65 -10.57
CA THR A 128 -3.27 11.10 -10.64
C THR A 128 -3.16 11.72 -9.25
N ASN A 129 -3.84 11.17 -8.25
CA ASN A 129 -3.77 11.68 -6.87
C ASN A 129 -2.38 11.56 -6.27
N ILE A 130 -1.65 10.46 -6.50
CA ILE A 130 -0.26 10.32 -6.04
C ILE A 130 0.64 11.36 -6.71
N ARG A 131 0.48 11.61 -8.01
CA ARG A 131 1.24 12.66 -8.71
C ARG A 131 0.98 14.03 -8.12
N ILE A 132 -0.29 14.39 -7.91
CA ILE A 132 -0.66 15.67 -7.27
C ILE A 132 -0.04 15.75 -5.87
N ALA A 133 -0.08 14.66 -5.09
CA ALA A 133 0.50 14.63 -3.76
C ALA A 133 2.03 14.80 -3.79
N LEU A 134 2.73 14.18 -4.74
CA LEU A 134 4.18 14.35 -4.93
C LEU A 134 4.54 15.80 -5.30
N GLU A 135 3.74 16.47 -6.11
CA GLU A 135 3.96 17.88 -6.45
C GLU A 135 3.71 18.79 -5.25
N ALA A 136 2.63 18.55 -4.49
CA ALA A 136 2.35 19.29 -3.26
C ALA A 136 3.52 19.21 -2.26
N LEU A 137 4.12 18.03 -2.10
CA LEU A 137 5.29 17.84 -1.24
C LEU A 137 6.56 18.47 -1.79
N GLY A 138 6.69 18.61 -3.10
CA GLY A 138 7.83 19.30 -3.73
C GLY A 138 7.78 20.82 -3.58
N CYS A 139 6.61 21.42 -3.77
CA CYS A 139 6.44 22.88 -3.65
C CYS A 139 6.68 23.40 -2.23
N SER A 140 6.39 22.61 -1.19
CA SER A 140 6.61 23.02 0.20
C SER A 140 8.09 23.20 0.59
N VAL A 141 9.03 22.65 -0.18
CA VAL A 141 10.48 22.75 0.08
C VAL A 141 11.06 24.09 -0.41
N GLU A 142 10.42 24.75 -1.38
CA GLU A 142 10.89 26.03 -1.93
C GLU A 142 10.56 27.26 -1.05
N GLN A 143 9.86 27.07 0.09
CA GLN A 143 9.37 28.17 0.94
C GLN A 143 10.08 28.34 2.29
N SER A 144 11.27 27.78 2.50
CA SER A 144 12.11 28.19 3.65
C SER A 144 13.06 29.32 3.24
N PRO A 145 12.75 30.60 3.52
CA PRO A 145 13.77 31.63 3.45
C PRO A 145 14.77 31.37 4.59
N GLY A 146 16.04 31.17 4.22
CA GLY A 146 17.12 31.17 5.21
C GLY A 146 17.07 32.44 6.04
N HIS A 147 17.02 32.27 7.36
CA HIS A 147 17.37 33.30 8.33
C HIS A 147 18.88 33.35 8.49
#